data_AF-A0A1W1CN07-F1
#
_entry.id   AF-A0A1W1CN07-F1
#
_cell.length_a   1.000
_cell.length_b   1.000
_cell.length_c   1.000
_cell.angle_alpha   90.00
_cell.angle_beta   90.00
_cell.angle_gamma   90.00
#
_symmetry.space_group_name_H-M   'P 1'
#
loop_
_entity.id
_entity.type
_entity.pdbx_description
1 polymer ?
#
loop_
_entity_poly.entity_id
_entity_poly.type
_entity_poly.pdbx_seq_one_letter_code
_entity_poly.pdbx_strand_id
1 'polypeptide(L)'
;MRINKYISHNSKYSRREADKLIADGKVTVNRNKLEDFAYDVKEGDKVSIGSLHVTPRTELTMIVFNKPKGTLVTRKDDRGRTTIFHKLPGKFRHFIPIGRLDFASEGLLLLTDSPKVAEVMMKSNLNRTYNIKIDKPLSPDMEEAMREGLVLDDARVGGHEKSKIFSMEFAPFLHYEIRGVSANFTKLRVTIAEGQNRELRRFFGHFDANILDLKRVEFGGIELNNLPTGKTRYFTRREYDDIHKYLKMIKQIEAQEEKEKQDRINAERLKEKKRNQTQHQAQREASTNKKRQKEINQKNSNRNNPNKKNRKY
;
A
#
# COMPACT_ATOMS: atom_id res chain seq x y z
N MET A 1 -5.56 -7.88 18.21
CA MET A 1 -4.61 -8.07 17.09
C MET A 1 -4.29 -9.55 17.00
N ARG A 2 -4.57 -10.19 15.85
CA ARG A 2 -4.36 -11.64 15.68
C ARG A 2 -2.97 -12.08 16.13
N ILE A 3 -2.89 -13.18 16.88
CA ILE A 3 -1.68 -13.64 17.58
C ILE A 3 -0.47 -13.78 16.66
N ASN A 4 -0.63 -14.34 15.45
CA ASN A 4 0.48 -14.49 14.51
C ASN A 4 1.03 -13.14 14.04
N LYS A 5 0.18 -12.11 13.92
CA LYS A 5 0.55 -10.73 13.63
C LYS A 5 1.26 -10.13 14.83
N TYR A 6 0.72 -10.34 16.03
CA TYR A 6 1.32 -9.84 17.28
C TYR A 6 2.74 -10.37 17.47
N ILE A 7 2.93 -11.69 17.36
CA ILE A 7 4.25 -12.34 17.45
C ILE A 7 5.16 -11.79 16.35
N SER A 8 4.67 -11.69 15.12
CA SER A 8 5.51 -11.24 14.02
C SER A 8 5.93 -9.78 14.12
N HIS A 9 5.12 -8.93 14.76
CA HIS A 9 5.45 -7.52 14.97
C HIS A 9 6.43 -7.31 16.12
N ASN A 10 6.40 -8.19 17.13
CA ASN A 10 7.09 -7.99 18.40
C ASN A 10 8.26 -8.96 18.62
N SER A 11 8.59 -9.80 17.62
CA SER A 11 9.67 -10.78 17.70
C SER A 11 10.38 -10.96 16.36
N LYS A 12 11.38 -11.85 16.31
CA LYS A 12 12.15 -12.17 15.10
C LYS A 12 11.41 -13.08 14.09
N TYR A 13 10.28 -13.66 14.49
CA TYR A 13 9.55 -14.65 13.69
C TYR A 13 8.62 -13.95 12.68
N SER A 14 8.52 -14.48 11.47
CA SER A 14 7.48 -14.09 10.51
C SER A 14 6.11 -14.60 10.94
N ARG A 15 5.02 -14.09 10.33
CA ARG A 15 3.65 -14.59 10.60
C ARG A 15 3.52 -16.10 10.38
N ARG A 16 4.16 -16.65 9.34
CA ARG A 16 4.17 -18.10 9.05
C ARG A 16 4.97 -18.90 10.08
N GLU A 17 6.10 -18.36 10.53
CA GLU A 17 6.86 -18.98 11.62
C GLU A 17 6.09 -18.90 12.94
N ALA A 18 5.35 -17.81 13.19
CA ALA A 18 4.47 -17.69 14.33
C ALA A 18 3.34 -18.74 14.29
N ASP A 19 2.70 -18.95 13.14
CA ASP A 19 1.71 -20.02 12.97
C ASP A 19 2.34 -21.39 13.29
N LYS A 20 3.56 -21.66 12.81
CA LYS A 20 4.28 -22.90 13.15
C LYS A 20 4.56 -23.04 14.65
N LEU A 21 4.95 -21.96 15.32
CA LEU A 21 5.19 -21.97 16.76
C LEU A 21 3.91 -22.23 17.57
N ILE A 22 2.76 -21.73 17.10
CA ILE A 22 1.44 -22.01 17.68
C ILE A 22 1.10 -23.49 17.49
N ALA A 23 1.27 -24.02 16.28
CA ALA A 23 1.06 -25.44 15.96
C ALA A 23 1.94 -26.37 16.82
N ASP A 24 3.21 -26.00 17.01
CA ASP A 24 4.16 -26.71 17.86
C ASP A 24 3.84 -26.58 19.36
N GLY A 25 2.83 -25.80 19.74
CA GLY A 25 2.44 -25.62 21.14
C GLY A 25 3.43 -24.79 21.98
N LYS A 26 4.30 -24.03 21.31
CA LYS A 26 5.35 -23.22 21.96
C LYS A 26 4.86 -21.85 22.39
N VAL A 27 3.67 -21.44 21.96
CA VAL A 27 3.08 -20.14 22.27
C VAL A 27 2.13 -20.27 23.46
N THR A 28 2.31 -19.40 24.44
CA THR A 28 1.39 -19.26 25.57
C THR A 28 0.84 -17.84 25.65
N VAL A 29 -0.41 -17.71 26.09
CA VAL A 29 -1.05 -16.45 26.46
C VAL A 29 -1.49 -16.57 27.91
N ASN A 30 -1.02 -15.65 28.76
CA ASN A 30 -1.30 -15.67 30.20
C ASN A 30 -0.94 -17.02 30.86
N ARG A 31 0.20 -17.61 30.43
CA ARG A 31 0.72 -18.93 30.85
C ARG A 31 -0.07 -20.14 30.36
N ASN A 32 -1.18 -19.96 29.64
CA ASN A 32 -1.93 -21.05 29.04
C ASN A 32 -1.46 -21.29 27.61
N LYS A 33 -1.31 -22.55 27.22
CA LYS A 33 -0.95 -22.93 25.84
C LYS A 33 -2.04 -22.44 24.89
N LEU A 34 -1.63 -21.76 23.82
CA LEU A 34 -2.56 -21.26 22.82
C LEU A 34 -2.69 -22.25 21.67
N GLU A 35 -3.92 -22.71 21.43
CA GLU A 35 -4.24 -23.61 20.31
C GLU A 35 -5.01 -22.89 19.20
N ASP A 36 -5.64 -21.76 19.52
CA ASP A 36 -6.40 -20.96 18.57
C ASP A 36 -5.51 -20.00 17.76
N PHE A 37 -5.35 -20.30 16.48
CA PHE A 37 -4.62 -19.48 15.51
C PHE A 37 -5.34 -18.16 15.17
N ALA A 38 -6.64 -18.07 15.44
CA ALA A 38 -7.45 -16.88 15.23
C ALA A 38 -7.46 -15.94 16.45
N TYR A 39 -6.86 -16.34 17.57
CA TYR A 39 -6.86 -15.57 18.80
C TYR A 39 -6.41 -14.12 18.60
N ASP A 40 -7.24 -13.18 19.05
CA ASP A 40 -6.94 -11.77 19.05
C ASP A 40 -6.34 -11.36 20.40
N VAL A 41 -5.06 -10.97 20.39
CA VAL A 41 -4.37 -10.48 21.58
C VAL A 41 -5.02 -9.18 22.05
N LYS A 42 -5.39 -9.17 23.32
CA LYS A 42 -6.02 -8.06 24.05
C LYS A 42 -4.97 -7.26 24.83
N GLU A 43 -5.38 -6.08 25.25
CA GLU A 43 -4.56 -5.27 26.16
C GLU A 43 -4.39 -5.99 27.51
N GLY A 44 -3.15 -6.04 28.01
CA GLY A 44 -2.79 -6.76 29.24
C GLY A 44 -2.38 -8.24 29.05
N ASP A 45 -2.65 -8.84 27.89
CA ASP A 45 -2.25 -10.23 27.63
C ASP A 45 -0.72 -10.41 27.63
N LYS A 46 -0.25 -11.44 28.35
CA LYS A 46 1.16 -11.83 28.40
C LYS A 46 1.42 -12.96 27.42
N VAL A 47 1.92 -12.61 26.24
CA VAL A 47 2.29 -13.57 25.19
C VAL A 47 3.73 -14.04 25.39
N SER A 48 3.98 -15.34 25.37
CA SER A 48 5.33 -15.93 25.44
C SER A 48 5.55 -17.02 24.38
N ILE A 49 6.80 -17.20 23.95
CA ILE A 49 7.26 -18.26 23.04
C ILE A 49 8.34 -19.05 23.78
N GLY A 50 7.98 -20.19 24.35
CA GLY A 50 8.84 -20.88 25.33
C GLY A 50 9.13 -19.96 26.53
N SER A 51 10.40 -19.67 26.79
CA SER A 51 10.84 -18.74 27.84
C SER A 51 10.86 -17.26 27.42
N LEU A 52 10.67 -16.96 26.13
CA LEU A 52 10.75 -15.60 25.60
C LEU A 52 9.41 -14.88 25.77
N HIS A 53 9.38 -13.81 26.56
CA HIS A 53 8.24 -12.92 26.64
C HIS A 53 8.18 -12.02 25.39
N VAL A 54 7.04 -11.98 24.73
CA VAL A 54 6.81 -11.14 23.55
C VAL A 54 6.22 -9.82 24.02
N THR A 55 7.07 -8.82 24.22
CA THR A 55 6.66 -7.48 24.63
C THR A 55 6.44 -6.57 23.42
N PRO A 56 5.44 -5.66 23.45
CA PRO A 56 5.27 -4.66 22.42
C PRO A 56 6.56 -3.84 22.22
N ARG A 57 7.08 -3.79 20.99
CA ARG A 57 8.17 -2.87 20.67
C ARG A 57 7.59 -1.48 20.43
N THR A 58 7.98 -0.52 21.26
CA THR A 58 7.58 0.89 21.12
C THR A 58 8.58 1.69 20.30
N GLU A 59 9.84 1.27 20.28
CA GLU A 59 10.91 1.94 19.54
C GLU A 59 10.92 1.49 18.08
N LEU A 60 10.85 2.46 17.17
CA LEU A 60 11.01 2.24 15.74
C LEU A 60 12.50 2.21 15.40
N THR A 61 12.99 1.10 14.85
CA THR A 61 14.36 1.03 14.34
C THR A 61 14.38 1.08 12.82
N MET A 62 15.20 1.97 12.27
CA MET A 62 15.39 2.14 10.84
C MET A 62 16.89 2.06 10.50
N ILE A 63 17.21 1.39 9.40
CA ILE A 63 18.57 1.34 8.86
C ILE A 63 18.59 1.65 7.38
N VAL A 64 19.69 2.24 6.93
CA VAL A 64 20.08 2.32 5.53
C VAL A 64 21.06 1.20 5.24
N PHE A 65 20.78 0.40 4.22
CA PHE A 65 21.69 -0.60 3.67
C PHE A 65 22.11 -0.20 2.27
N ASN A 66 23.41 -0.11 2.01
CA ASN A 66 23.92 0.03 0.65
C ASN A 66 23.94 -1.36 -0.01
N LYS A 67 22.86 -1.73 -0.68
CA LYS A 67 22.68 -3.04 -1.32
C LYS A 67 23.69 -3.22 -2.46
N PRO A 68 24.50 -4.29 -2.47
CA PRO A 68 25.34 -4.62 -3.63
C PRO A 68 24.53 -5.18 -4.81
N LYS A 69 25.09 -5.06 -6.02
CA LYS A 69 24.63 -5.84 -7.18
C LYS A 69 24.73 -7.34 -6.90
N GLY A 70 23.97 -8.15 -7.64
CA GLY A 70 24.01 -9.61 -7.51
C GLY A 70 23.32 -10.15 -6.26
N THR A 71 22.44 -9.36 -5.63
CA THR A 71 21.66 -9.78 -4.46
C THR A 71 20.17 -9.55 -4.67
N LEU A 72 19.34 -10.52 -4.28
CA LEU A 72 17.88 -10.41 -4.31
C LEU A 72 17.33 -9.80 -3.02
N VAL A 73 16.34 -8.92 -3.17
CA VAL A 73 15.53 -8.44 -2.05
C VAL A 73 14.37 -9.41 -1.81
N THR A 74 14.68 -10.55 -1.19
CA THR A 74 13.72 -11.58 -0.77
C THR A 74 14.24 -12.31 0.46
N ARG A 75 13.34 -12.83 1.31
CA ARG A 75 13.73 -13.66 2.46
C ARG A 75 14.22 -15.04 2.05
N LYS A 76 13.60 -15.64 1.03
CA LYS A 76 13.95 -16.96 0.51
C LYS A 76 13.96 -16.90 -1.01
N ASP A 77 14.98 -17.50 -1.61
CA ASP A 77 15.07 -17.75 -3.03
C ASP A 77 14.91 -19.25 -3.28
N ASP A 78 14.14 -19.60 -4.30
CA ASP A 78 13.87 -20.97 -4.75
C ASP A 78 15.05 -21.59 -5.49
N ARG A 79 15.92 -20.76 -6.08
CA ARG A 79 17.06 -21.17 -6.92
C ARG A 79 18.42 -21.00 -6.23
N GLY A 80 18.43 -20.77 -4.92
CA GLY A 80 19.65 -20.63 -4.14
C GLY A 80 20.49 -19.38 -4.44
N ARG A 81 19.92 -18.36 -5.10
CA ARG A 81 20.63 -17.10 -5.36
C ARG A 81 20.85 -16.31 -4.07
N THR A 82 21.94 -15.55 -4.04
CA THR A 82 22.28 -14.68 -2.91
C THR A 82 21.18 -13.64 -2.68
N THR A 83 20.70 -13.54 -1.44
CA THR A 83 19.76 -12.50 -0.99
C THR A 83 20.45 -11.44 -0.14
N ILE A 84 19.81 -10.30 0.07
CA ILE A 84 20.33 -9.24 0.95
C ILE A 84 20.62 -9.76 2.37
N PHE A 85 19.87 -10.75 2.86
CA PHE A 85 20.01 -11.28 4.22
C PHE A 85 21.28 -12.13 4.41
N HIS A 86 21.91 -12.58 3.32
CA HIS A 86 23.23 -13.20 3.36
C HIS A 86 24.35 -12.17 3.55
N LYS A 87 24.12 -10.91 3.12
CA LYS A 87 25.09 -9.82 3.22
C LYS A 87 24.85 -8.91 4.42
N LEU A 88 23.63 -8.90 4.97
CA LEU A 88 23.30 -8.12 6.16
C LEU A 88 23.96 -8.70 7.42
N PRO A 89 24.43 -7.84 8.35
CA PRO A 89 24.79 -8.26 9.69
C PRO A 89 23.67 -9.08 10.36
N GLY A 90 24.04 -10.12 11.11
CA GLY A 90 23.09 -11.07 11.71
C GLY A 90 21.96 -10.41 12.52
N LYS A 91 22.28 -9.34 13.26
CA LYS A 91 21.31 -8.56 14.03
C LYS A 91 20.19 -7.94 13.19
N PHE A 92 20.39 -7.73 11.89
CA PHE A 92 19.40 -7.13 11.00
C PHE A 92 18.61 -8.15 10.17
N ARG A 93 18.82 -9.47 10.35
CA ARG A 93 18.13 -10.50 9.56
C ARG A 93 16.61 -10.50 9.74
N HIS A 94 16.11 -9.99 10.85
CA HIS A 94 14.68 -9.89 11.13
C HIS A 94 14.02 -8.65 10.50
N PHE A 95 14.82 -7.67 10.03
CA PHE A 95 14.30 -6.43 9.45
C PHE A 95 13.58 -6.69 8.12
N ILE A 96 12.69 -5.77 7.79
CA ILE A 96 11.82 -5.78 6.62
C ILE A 96 12.33 -4.72 5.65
N PRO A 97 12.67 -5.08 4.40
CA PRO A 97 13.07 -4.11 3.39
C PRO A 97 11.86 -3.25 2.98
N ILE A 98 12.09 -1.95 2.83
CA ILE A 98 11.12 -1.00 2.31
C ILE A 98 11.28 -0.97 0.79
N GLY A 99 10.36 -1.68 0.12
CA GLY A 99 10.39 -1.88 -1.32
C GLY A 99 11.49 -2.85 -1.75
N ARG A 100 11.80 -2.83 -3.04
CA ARG A 100 12.81 -3.71 -3.64
C ARG A 100 13.73 -2.93 -4.57
N LEU A 101 14.95 -3.45 -4.70
CA LEU A 101 15.87 -3.11 -5.77
C LEU A 101 16.10 -4.39 -6.58
N ASP A 102 16.22 -4.25 -7.90
CA ASP A 102 16.49 -5.39 -8.78
C ASP A 102 17.81 -6.08 -8.43
N PHE A 103 17.96 -7.32 -8.90
CA PHE A 103 19.18 -8.09 -8.75
C PHE A 103 20.42 -7.36 -9.27
N ALA A 104 20.32 -6.73 -10.44
CA ALA A 104 21.39 -5.97 -11.09
C ALA A 104 21.54 -4.52 -10.58
N SER A 105 20.61 -4.05 -9.74
CA SER A 105 20.64 -2.69 -9.20
C SER A 105 21.28 -2.67 -7.82
N GLU A 106 21.87 -1.53 -7.47
CA GLU A 106 22.57 -1.31 -6.20
C GLU A 106 22.11 -0.03 -5.49
N GLY A 107 22.67 0.22 -4.31
CA GLY A 107 22.49 1.47 -3.58
C GLY A 107 21.51 1.36 -2.42
N LEU A 108 20.93 2.50 -2.06
CA LEU A 108 20.14 2.70 -0.86
C LEU A 108 18.91 1.78 -0.82
N LEU A 109 18.87 0.91 0.19
CA LEU A 109 17.71 0.15 0.58
C LEU A 109 17.42 0.42 2.05
N LEU A 110 16.25 0.95 2.35
CA LEU A 110 15.81 1.15 3.73
C LEU A 110 15.30 -0.18 4.29
N LEU A 111 15.58 -0.44 5.57
CA LEU A 111 14.96 -1.54 6.29
C LEU A 111 14.46 -1.06 7.66
N THR A 112 13.38 -1.68 8.13
CA THR A 112 12.76 -1.39 9.42
C THR A 112 12.40 -2.66 10.17
N ASP A 113 12.32 -2.60 11.49
CA ASP A 113 11.73 -3.68 12.29
C ASP A 113 10.20 -3.55 12.44
N SER A 114 9.58 -2.51 11.87
CA SER A 114 8.13 -2.28 11.93
C SER A 114 7.43 -2.59 10.59
N PRO A 115 6.58 -3.64 10.53
CA PRO A 115 5.81 -3.96 9.33
C PRO A 115 4.88 -2.82 8.89
N LYS A 116 4.29 -2.09 9.84
CA LYS A 116 3.40 -0.95 9.54
C LYS A 116 4.16 0.17 8.84
N VAL A 117 5.37 0.50 9.30
CA VAL A 117 6.20 1.53 8.66
C VAL A 117 6.65 1.09 7.28
N ALA A 118 7.05 -0.18 7.12
CA ALA A 118 7.40 -0.72 5.81
C ALA A 118 6.23 -0.59 4.82
N GLU A 119 5.01 -0.94 5.23
CA GLU A 119 3.81 -0.84 4.41
C GLU A 119 3.53 0.61 3.97
N VAL A 120 3.50 1.55 4.91
CA VAL A 120 3.24 2.98 4.63
C VAL A 120 4.29 3.53 3.67
N MET A 121 5.57 3.27 3.93
CA MET A 121 6.68 3.77 3.10
C MET A 121 6.77 3.10 1.72
N MET A 122 6.24 1.87 1.56
CA MET A 122 6.17 1.20 0.26
C MET A 122 5.05 1.73 -0.62
N LYS A 123 3.93 2.15 -0.02
CA LYS A 123 2.77 2.70 -0.72
C LYS A 123 2.88 4.20 -1.00
N SER A 124 3.92 4.85 -0.49
CA SER A 124 4.09 6.28 -0.61
C SER A 124 4.67 6.71 -1.95
N ASN A 125 4.31 7.94 -2.35
CA ASN A 125 4.90 8.66 -3.48
C ASN A 125 6.20 9.38 -3.08
N LEU A 126 6.95 8.84 -2.11
CA LEU A 126 8.21 9.43 -1.67
C LEU A 126 9.24 9.34 -2.79
N ASN A 127 9.91 10.47 -3.02
CA ASN A 127 10.91 10.63 -4.08
C ASN A 127 12.02 9.58 -3.98
N ARG A 128 12.48 9.10 -5.13
CA ARG A 128 13.61 8.18 -5.24
C ARG A 128 14.60 8.74 -6.25
N THR A 129 15.80 9.02 -5.79
CA THR A 129 16.88 9.57 -6.63
C THR A 129 17.84 8.46 -7.01
N TYR A 130 18.16 8.35 -8.30
CA TYR A 130 19.06 7.36 -8.86
C TYR A 130 20.18 8.02 -9.64
N ASN A 131 21.39 7.51 -9.47
CA ASN A 131 22.46 7.72 -10.44
C ASN A 131 22.40 6.56 -11.45
N ILE A 132 22.31 6.89 -12.73
CA ILE A 132 22.19 5.92 -13.82
C ILE A 132 23.25 6.16 -14.89
N LYS A 133 23.59 5.09 -15.61
CA LYS A 133 24.39 5.13 -16.84
C LYS A 133 23.64 4.40 -17.94
N ILE A 134 23.29 5.10 -19.02
CA ILE A 134 22.71 4.52 -20.23
C ILE A 134 23.77 4.35 -21.31
N ASP A 135 23.62 3.36 -22.17
CA ASP A 135 24.54 3.03 -23.29
C ASP A 135 24.29 3.86 -24.57
N LYS A 136 23.68 5.05 -24.42
CA LYS A 136 23.41 5.98 -25.51
C LYS A 136 23.62 7.44 -25.09
N PRO A 137 23.88 8.35 -26.05
CA PRO A 137 23.64 9.77 -25.87
C PRO A 137 22.18 10.03 -25.47
N LEU A 138 21.95 11.09 -24.69
CA LEU A 138 20.61 11.54 -24.39
C LEU A 138 19.99 12.16 -25.66
N SER A 139 18.80 11.69 -26.05
CA SER A 139 18.07 12.27 -27.19
C SER A 139 17.04 13.31 -26.73
N PRO A 140 16.62 14.24 -27.60
CA PRO A 140 15.54 15.18 -27.30
C PRO A 140 14.24 14.48 -26.87
N ASP A 141 13.88 13.37 -27.52
CA ASP A 141 12.67 12.60 -27.17
C ASP A 141 12.75 11.99 -25.76
N MET A 142 13.94 11.56 -25.32
CA MET A 142 14.14 11.09 -23.95
C MET A 142 13.94 12.24 -22.95
N GLU A 143 14.47 13.43 -23.25
CA GLU A 143 14.29 14.62 -22.40
C GLU A 143 12.84 15.07 -22.32
N GLU A 144 12.13 15.06 -23.45
CA GLU A 144 10.71 15.38 -23.51
C GLU A 144 9.89 14.41 -22.66
N ALA A 145 10.09 13.10 -22.86
CA ALA A 145 9.40 12.08 -22.09
C ALA A 145 9.75 12.14 -20.59
N MET A 146 10.97 12.55 -20.21
CA MET A 146 11.30 12.77 -18.80
C MET A 146 10.56 13.99 -18.24
N ARG A 147 10.28 15.02 -19.05
CA ARG A 147 9.61 16.25 -18.62
C ARG A 147 8.09 16.13 -18.57
N GLU A 148 7.50 15.45 -19.55
CA GLU A 148 6.04 15.38 -19.72
C GLU A 148 5.44 14.05 -19.22
N GLY A 149 6.29 13.05 -18.95
CA GLY A 149 5.85 11.68 -18.73
C GLY A 149 5.63 10.95 -20.05
N LEU A 150 5.21 9.69 -19.96
CA LEU A 150 5.09 8.82 -21.13
C LEU A 150 4.05 7.73 -20.86
N VAL A 151 3.18 7.45 -21.84
CA VAL A 151 2.29 6.29 -21.79
C VAL A 151 2.73 5.31 -22.86
N LEU A 152 3.07 4.09 -22.47
CA LEU A 152 3.47 3.02 -23.37
C LEU A 152 2.44 1.91 -23.38
N ASP A 153 1.92 1.59 -24.56
CA ASP A 153 1.12 0.38 -24.79
C ASP A 153 2.00 -0.89 -24.80
N ASP A 154 3.30 -0.74 -25.13
CA ASP A 154 4.32 -1.78 -25.02
C ASP A 154 5.55 -1.32 -24.24
N ALA A 155 5.54 -1.59 -22.94
CA ALA A 155 6.60 -1.40 -21.97
C ALA A 155 7.38 -2.69 -21.68
N ARG A 156 7.37 -3.70 -22.57
CA ARG A 156 8.06 -4.98 -22.32
C ARG A 156 9.58 -4.85 -22.35
N VAL A 157 10.12 -3.99 -23.21
CA VAL A 157 11.56 -3.73 -23.31
C VAL A 157 12.07 -3.19 -21.96
N GLY A 158 13.24 -3.66 -21.52
CA GLY A 158 13.77 -3.35 -20.19
C GLY A 158 13.09 -4.11 -19.03
N GLY A 159 11.97 -4.81 -19.27
CA GLY A 159 11.33 -5.74 -18.34
C GLY A 159 12.12 -7.05 -18.14
N HIS A 160 11.58 -7.94 -17.31
CA HIS A 160 12.01 -9.34 -17.29
C HIS A 160 11.29 -10.08 -18.43
N GLU A 161 11.93 -11.02 -19.12
CA GLU A 161 11.35 -11.75 -20.27
C GLU A 161 9.97 -12.38 -19.96
N LYS A 162 9.81 -12.89 -18.73
CA LYS A 162 8.55 -13.47 -18.22
C LYS A 162 7.56 -12.47 -17.62
N SER A 163 7.79 -11.17 -17.80
CA SER A 163 6.94 -10.11 -17.30
C SER A 163 5.59 -10.14 -18.00
N LYS A 164 4.49 -10.08 -17.23
CA LYS A 164 3.12 -9.90 -17.76
C LYS A 164 2.72 -8.43 -17.92
N ILE A 165 3.60 -7.50 -17.57
CA ILE A 165 3.39 -6.07 -17.74
C ILE A 165 3.60 -5.74 -19.23
N PHE A 166 2.51 -5.38 -19.90
CA PHE A 166 2.49 -4.98 -21.30
C PHE A 166 2.50 -3.47 -21.44
N SER A 167 1.58 -2.75 -20.80
CA SER A 167 1.57 -1.29 -20.80
C SER A 167 2.10 -0.70 -19.49
N MET A 168 2.56 0.55 -19.55
CA MET A 168 3.02 1.32 -18.40
C MET A 168 2.84 2.82 -18.67
N GLU A 169 2.28 3.52 -17.70
CA GLU A 169 2.30 4.98 -17.64
C GLU A 169 3.46 5.40 -16.73
N PHE A 170 4.25 6.36 -17.19
CA PHE A 170 5.39 6.94 -16.48
C PHE A 170 5.05 8.39 -16.16
N ALA A 171 5.08 8.73 -14.87
CA ALA A 171 4.94 10.11 -14.46
C ALA A 171 6.16 10.94 -14.92
N PRO A 172 6.01 12.26 -15.11
CA PRO A 172 7.14 13.17 -15.24
C PRO A 172 8.21 12.93 -14.17
N PHE A 173 9.47 12.97 -14.58
CA PHE A 173 10.58 12.95 -13.64
C PHE A 173 10.54 14.26 -12.85
N LEU A 174 10.62 14.14 -11.53
CA LEU A 174 10.64 15.32 -10.65
C LEU A 174 11.89 16.18 -10.89
N HIS A 175 12.98 15.52 -11.27
CA HIS A 175 14.24 16.17 -11.60
C HIS A 175 15.12 15.23 -12.43
N TYR A 176 15.91 15.78 -13.35
CA TYR A 176 17.06 15.09 -13.92
C TYR A 176 18.25 16.05 -14.09
N GLU A 177 19.45 15.49 -14.00
CA GLU A 177 20.72 16.20 -14.13
C GLU A 177 21.69 15.35 -14.95
N ILE A 178 22.30 15.94 -15.97
CA ILE A 178 23.35 15.30 -16.76
C ILE A 178 24.67 15.38 -16.00
N ARG A 179 25.21 14.22 -15.61
CA ARG A 179 26.45 14.10 -14.83
C ARG A 179 27.68 13.82 -15.70
N GLY A 180 27.48 13.48 -16.97
CA GLY A 180 28.55 13.29 -17.94
C GLY A 180 28.05 12.65 -19.22
N VAL A 181 28.59 13.10 -20.35
CA VAL A 181 28.22 12.65 -21.69
C VAL A 181 29.45 12.12 -22.40
N SER A 182 29.27 11.07 -23.19
CA SER A 182 30.25 10.48 -24.10
C SER A 182 29.54 10.05 -25.38
N ALA A 183 30.31 9.71 -26.42
CA ALA A 183 29.77 9.21 -27.69
C ALA A 183 28.86 7.97 -27.50
N ASN A 184 29.18 7.10 -26.54
CA ASN A 184 28.51 5.81 -26.36
C ASN A 184 27.77 5.66 -25.02
N PHE A 185 27.75 6.69 -24.17
CA PHE A 185 27.03 6.60 -22.91
C PHE A 185 26.69 7.98 -22.34
N THR A 186 25.64 8.01 -21.54
CA THR A 186 25.27 9.19 -20.74
C THR A 186 25.08 8.79 -19.28
N LYS A 187 25.63 9.58 -18.36
CA LYS A 187 25.43 9.46 -16.92
C LYS A 187 24.42 10.50 -16.48
N LEU A 188 23.36 10.05 -15.81
CA LEU A 188 22.29 10.91 -15.32
C LEU A 188 22.12 10.72 -13.82
N ARG A 189 21.66 11.77 -13.15
CA ARG A 189 20.96 11.67 -11.87
C ARG A 189 19.50 11.98 -12.12
N VAL A 190 18.60 11.09 -11.71
CA VAL A 190 17.16 11.21 -11.98
C VAL A 190 16.37 11.00 -10.70
N THR A 191 15.28 11.74 -10.53
CA THR A 191 14.38 11.65 -9.36
C THR A 191 12.96 11.37 -9.82
N ILE A 192 12.36 10.29 -9.30
CA ILE A 192 11.00 9.86 -9.62
C ILE A 192 10.15 9.77 -8.33
N ALA A 193 8.86 10.04 -8.44
CA ALA A 193 7.92 9.95 -7.30
C ALA A 193 7.42 8.51 -7.06
N GLU A 194 7.57 7.63 -8.04
CA GLU A 194 7.05 6.28 -8.05
C GLU A 194 8.17 5.22 -8.05
N GLY A 195 7.77 3.95 -8.08
CA GLY A 195 8.67 2.81 -7.95
C GLY A 195 8.08 1.58 -8.62
N GLN A 196 7.56 1.75 -9.83
CA GLN A 196 6.95 0.69 -10.60
C GLN A 196 7.99 -0.40 -10.97
N ASN A 197 7.52 -1.55 -11.45
CA ASN A 197 8.40 -2.67 -11.73
C ASN A 197 9.40 -2.34 -12.85
N ARG A 198 10.68 -2.18 -12.48
CA ARG A 198 11.79 -1.89 -13.40
C ARG A 198 11.55 -0.62 -14.21
N GLU A 199 10.84 0.34 -13.62
CA GLU A 199 10.36 1.58 -14.25
C GLU A 199 11.43 2.27 -15.11
N LEU A 200 12.55 2.71 -14.52
CA LEU A 200 13.62 3.36 -15.28
C LEU A 200 14.18 2.48 -16.42
N ARG A 201 14.28 1.16 -16.23
CA ARG A 201 14.79 0.27 -17.29
C ARG A 201 13.81 0.16 -18.45
N ARG A 202 12.51 0.18 -18.17
CA ARG A 202 11.45 0.17 -19.20
C ARG A 202 11.35 1.50 -19.91
N PHE A 203 11.43 2.60 -19.15
CA PHE A 203 11.46 3.96 -19.68
C PHE A 203 12.58 4.14 -20.71
N PHE A 204 13.84 3.88 -20.33
CA PHE A 204 14.96 4.01 -21.28
C PHE A 204 14.97 2.91 -22.35
N GLY A 205 14.47 1.71 -22.00
CA GLY A 205 14.35 0.60 -22.95
C GLY A 205 13.43 0.93 -24.13
N HIS A 206 12.41 1.76 -23.95
CA HIS A 206 11.57 2.24 -25.05
C HIS A 206 12.34 3.01 -26.13
N PHE A 207 13.39 3.72 -25.73
CA PHE A 207 14.28 4.45 -26.63
C PHE A 207 15.49 3.61 -27.08
N ASP A 208 15.37 2.29 -26.98
CA ASP A 208 16.43 1.32 -27.23
C ASP A 208 17.71 1.61 -26.43
N ALA A 209 17.60 2.25 -25.27
CA ALA A 209 18.72 2.58 -24.38
C ALA A 209 18.73 1.63 -23.16
N ASN A 210 19.83 0.93 -22.95
CA ASN A 210 19.99 0.04 -21.80
C ASN A 210 20.64 0.77 -20.63
N ILE A 211 20.07 0.58 -19.44
CA ILE A 211 20.72 1.01 -18.21
C ILE A 211 21.82 0.02 -17.82
N LEU A 212 23.07 0.44 -18.00
CA LEU A 212 24.29 -0.28 -17.61
C LEU A 212 24.49 -0.28 -16.09
N ASP A 213 24.31 0.89 -15.46
CA ASP A 213 24.43 1.08 -14.01
C ASP A 213 23.18 1.74 -13.45
N LEU A 214 22.63 1.18 -12.37
CA LEU A 214 21.47 1.72 -11.67
C LEU A 214 21.74 1.70 -10.16
N LYS A 215 22.02 2.88 -9.59
CA LYS A 215 22.31 3.04 -8.17
C LYS A 215 21.33 4.02 -7.53
N ARG A 216 20.48 3.52 -6.63
CA ARG A 216 19.63 4.42 -5.83
C ARG A 216 20.49 5.13 -4.80
N VAL A 217 20.46 6.46 -4.79
CA VAL A 217 21.26 7.28 -3.88
C VAL A 217 20.41 7.97 -2.83
N GLU A 218 19.09 8.02 -3.01
CA GLU A 218 18.16 8.63 -2.06
C GLU A 218 16.80 7.93 -2.07
N PHE A 219 16.12 7.93 -0.92
CA PHE A 219 14.71 7.58 -0.80
C PHE A 219 14.03 8.49 0.23
N GLY A 220 13.08 9.31 -0.20
CA GLY A 220 12.26 10.16 0.66
C GLY A 220 13.08 11.12 1.52
N GLY A 221 14.12 11.76 0.96
CA GLY A 221 15.04 12.63 1.69
C GLY A 221 16.12 11.89 2.50
N ILE A 222 16.10 10.56 2.55
CA ILE A 222 17.16 9.75 3.19
C ILE A 222 18.24 9.45 2.16
N GLU A 223 19.45 9.96 2.40
CA GLU A 223 20.57 9.86 1.46
C GLU A 223 21.52 8.70 1.77
N LEU A 224 22.11 8.13 0.71
CA LEU A 224 23.12 7.08 0.83
C LEU A 224 24.43 7.60 1.42
N ASN A 225 24.78 8.86 1.12
CA ASN A 225 26.05 9.49 1.48
C ASN A 225 27.25 8.60 1.10
N ASN A 226 28.32 8.66 1.90
CA ASN A 226 29.54 7.88 1.69
C ASN A 226 29.44 6.45 2.28
N LEU A 227 28.24 5.91 2.49
CA LEU A 227 28.08 4.55 3.04
C LEU A 227 28.66 3.52 2.06
N PRO A 228 29.70 2.76 2.43
CA PRO A 228 30.31 1.79 1.50
C PRO A 228 29.36 0.67 1.12
N THR A 229 29.55 0.09 -0.07
CA THR A 229 28.72 -1.01 -0.57
C THR A 229 28.74 -2.20 0.39
N GLY A 230 27.56 -2.76 0.66
CA GLY A 230 27.36 -3.85 1.61
C GLY A 230 27.35 -3.43 3.08
N LYS A 231 27.54 -2.14 3.40
CA LYS A 231 27.47 -1.63 4.78
C LYS A 231 26.09 -1.11 5.12
N THR A 232 25.85 -1.01 6.42
CA THR A 232 24.62 -0.50 7.02
C THR A 232 24.93 0.65 7.95
N ARG A 233 24.03 1.63 8.05
CA ARG A 233 24.02 2.62 9.13
C ARG A 233 22.61 2.73 9.71
N TYR A 234 22.52 3.17 10.95
CA TYR A 234 21.24 3.61 11.50
C TYR A 234 20.82 4.93 10.84
N PHE A 235 19.54 5.23 10.95
CA PHE A 235 19.05 6.57 10.65
C PHE A 235 19.67 7.58 11.63
N THR A 236 19.93 8.78 11.15
CA THR A 236 20.33 9.91 11.99
C THR A 236 19.11 10.42 12.77
N ARG A 237 19.34 11.23 13.80
CA ARG A 237 18.26 11.84 14.57
C ARG A 237 17.28 12.64 13.70
N ARG A 238 17.82 13.45 12.78
CA ARG A 238 17.01 14.23 11.84
C ARG A 238 16.15 13.36 10.94
N GLU A 239 16.74 12.28 10.40
CA GLU A 239 16.01 11.31 9.57
C GLU A 239 14.89 10.61 10.34
N TYR A 240 15.10 10.30 11.63
CA TYR A 240 14.03 9.79 12.49
C TYR A 240 12.92 10.82 12.71
N ASP A 241 13.28 12.08 12.97
CA ASP A 241 12.31 13.16 13.18
C ASP A 241 11.43 13.36 11.93
N ASP A 242 12.04 13.32 10.74
CA ASP A 242 11.33 13.48 9.47
C ASP A 242 10.38 12.30 9.21
N ILE A 243 10.82 11.06 9.47
CA ILE A 243 9.94 9.88 9.39
C ILE A 243 8.81 9.95 10.40
N HIS A 244 9.05 10.37 11.65
CA HIS A 244 7.99 10.50 12.64
C HIS A 244 6.94 11.54 12.24
N LYS A 245 7.37 12.69 11.69
CA LYS A 245 6.46 13.70 11.15
C LYS A 245 5.65 13.14 10.00
N TYR A 246 6.29 12.47 9.05
CA TYR A 246 5.62 11.84 7.90
C TYR A 246 4.58 10.81 8.36
N LEU A 247 4.94 9.91 9.27
CA LEU A 247 4.02 8.89 9.80
C LEU A 247 2.85 9.50 10.58
N LYS A 248 3.07 10.62 11.29
CA LYS A 248 2.00 11.35 11.98
C LYS A 248 1.03 11.98 10.98
N MET A 249 1.56 12.61 9.93
CA MET A 249 0.76 13.21 8.85
C MET A 249 -0.10 12.15 8.16
N ILE A 250 0.47 11.00 7.77
CA ILE A 250 -0.28 9.90 7.14
C ILE A 250 -1.41 9.40 8.05
N LYS A 251 -1.16 9.21 9.35
CA LYS A 251 -2.22 8.81 10.30
C LYS A 251 -3.37 9.81 10.37
N GLN A 252 -3.08 11.11 10.26
CA GLN A 252 -4.10 12.16 10.28
C GLN A 252 -4.94 12.14 9.00
N ILE A 253 -4.30 11.93 7.85
CA ILE A 253 -4.98 11.76 6.56
C ILE A 253 -5.89 10.53 6.58
N GLU A 254 -5.37 9.36 6.99
CA GLU A 254 -6.14 8.12 7.11
C GLU A 254 -7.37 8.30 8.02
N ALA A 255 -7.21 8.95 9.17
CA ALA A 255 -8.32 9.20 10.11
C ALA A 255 -9.38 10.14 9.53
N GLN A 256 -8.97 11.14 8.73
CA GLN A 256 -9.89 12.05 8.07
C GLN A 256 -10.66 11.35 6.95
N GLU A 257 -9.99 10.55 6.12
CA GLU A 257 -10.62 9.77 5.06
C GLU A 257 -11.66 8.77 5.61
N GLU A 258 -11.34 8.09 6.72
CA GLU A 258 -12.29 7.20 7.40
C GLU A 258 -13.52 7.95 7.90
N LYS A 259 -13.34 9.13 8.49
CA LYS A 259 -14.44 9.97 8.96
C LYS A 259 -15.32 10.42 7.79
N GLU A 260 -14.73 10.94 6.72
CA GLU A 260 -15.47 11.37 5.53
C GLU A 260 -16.24 10.24 4.87
N LYS A 261 -15.65 9.04 4.80
CA LYS A 261 -16.32 7.85 4.28
C LYS A 261 -17.53 7.47 5.15
N GLN A 262 -17.39 7.51 6.47
CA GLN A 262 -18.48 7.21 7.39
C GLN A 262 -19.61 8.24 7.29
N ASP A 263 -19.27 9.52 7.14
CA ASP A 263 -20.24 10.60 6.97
C ASP A 263 -21.02 10.44 5.65
N ARG A 264 -20.35 10.05 4.55
CA ARG A 264 -21.01 9.73 3.27
C ARG A 264 -22.01 8.58 3.41
N ILE A 265 -21.60 7.48 4.04
CA ILE A 265 -22.47 6.30 4.28
C ILE A 265 -23.69 6.70 5.14
N ASN A 266 -23.48 7.50 6.18
CA ASN A 266 -24.56 7.97 7.05
C ASN A 266 -25.54 8.86 6.28
N ALA A 267 -25.03 9.78 5.43
CA ALA A 267 -25.84 10.66 4.61
C ALA A 267 -26.68 9.88 3.57
N GLU A 268 -26.11 8.85 2.95
CA GLU A 268 -26.85 7.96 2.02
C GLU A 268 -27.98 7.21 2.73
N ARG A 269 -27.72 6.63 3.91
CA ARG A 269 -28.76 5.97 4.73
C ARG A 269 -29.87 6.91 5.14
N LEU A 270 -29.55 8.17 5.46
CA LEU A 270 -30.53 9.21 5.77
C LEU A 270 -31.40 9.57 4.56
N LYS A 271 -30.80 9.69 3.37
CA LYS A 271 -31.54 9.94 2.11
C LYS A 271 -32.47 8.78 1.77
N GLU A 272 -32.02 7.54 1.93
CA GLU A 272 -32.81 6.34 1.70
C GLU A 272 -34.00 6.24 2.67
N LYS A 273 -33.79 6.50 3.96
CA LYS A 273 -34.88 6.58 4.95
C LYS A 273 -35.91 7.64 4.59
N LYS A 274 -35.48 8.83 4.16
CA LYS A 274 -36.39 9.90 3.72
C LYS A 274 -37.19 9.48 2.48
N ARG A 275 -36.55 8.88 1.47
CA ARG A 275 -37.25 8.35 0.27
C ARG A 275 -38.31 7.31 0.64
N ASN A 276 -37.99 6.37 1.51
CA ASN A 276 -38.92 5.33 1.96
C ASN A 276 -40.09 5.92 2.77
N GLN A 277 -39.85 6.92 3.61
CA GLN A 277 -40.91 7.64 4.32
C GLN A 277 -41.83 8.39 3.36
N THR A 278 -41.29 9.12 2.38
CA THR A 278 -42.10 9.84 1.38
C THR A 278 -42.92 8.89 0.52
N GLN A 279 -42.37 7.73 0.12
CA GLN A 279 -43.11 6.71 -0.61
C GLN A 279 -44.25 6.09 0.22
N HIS A 280 -44.01 5.78 1.49
CA HIS A 280 -45.06 5.27 2.39
C HIS A 280 -46.16 6.31 2.63
N GLN A 281 -45.81 7.59 2.74
CA GLN A 281 -46.79 8.67 2.89
C GLN A 281 -47.64 8.84 1.63
N ALA A 282 -47.02 8.85 0.44
CA ALA A 282 -47.73 8.91 -0.83
C ALA A 282 -48.67 7.70 -1.06
N GLN A 283 -48.25 6.50 -0.67
CA GLN A 283 -49.10 5.30 -0.74
C GLN A 283 -50.31 5.38 0.21
N ARG A 284 -50.10 5.90 1.45
CA ARG A 284 -51.20 6.13 2.40
C ARG A 284 -52.19 7.16 1.87
N GLU A 285 -51.72 8.27 1.32
CA GLU A 285 -52.59 9.30 0.73
C GLU A 285 -53.39 8.78 -0.47
N ALA A 286 -52.75 8.03 -1.39
CA ALA A 286 -53.42 7.40 -2.53
C ALA A 286 -54.50 6.40 -2.10
N SER A 287 -54.24 5.61 -1.06
CA SER A 287 -55.22 4.66 -0.51
C SER A 287 -56.41 5.35 0.16
N THR A 288 -56.17 6.49 0.81
CA THR A 288 -57.20 7.31 1.48
C THR A 288 -58.09 8.01 0.45
N ASN A 289 -57.50 8.56 -0.62
CA ASN A 289 -58.25 9.15 -1.73
C ASN A 289 -59.10 8.10 -2.46
N LYS A 290 -58.58 6.90 -2.72
CA LYS A 290 -59.38 5.79 -3.29
C LYS A 290 -60.58 5.40 -2.41
N LYS A 291 -60.43 5.40 -1.09
CA LYS A 291 -61.55 5.17 -0.16
C LYS A 291 -62.59 6.29 -0.23
N ARG A 292 -62.17 7.56 -0.19
CA ARG A 292 -63.07 8.71 -0.36
C ARG A 292 -63.82 8.68 -1.70
N GLN A 293 -63.16 8.34 -2.81
CA GLN A 293 -63.83 8.23 -4.10
C GLN A 293 -64.87 7.09 -4.13
N LYS A 294 -64.59 5.96 -3.49
CA LYS A 294 -65.56 4.86 -3.34
C LYS A 294 -66.77 5.28 -2.50
N GLU A 295 -66.56 6.00 -1.40
CA GLU A 295 -67.65 6.52 -0.56
C GLU A 295 -68.51 7.56 -1.29
N ILE A 296 -67.90 8.45 -2.08
CA ILE A 296 -68.62 9.42 -2.92
C ILE A 296 -69.44 8.69 -4.00
N ASN A 297 -68.87 7.67 -4.64
CA ASN A 297 -69.57 6.89 -5.64
C ASN A 297 -70.74 6.08 -5.04
N GLN A 298 -70.59 5.53 -3.82
CA GLN A 298 -71.68 4.85 -3.09
C GLN A 298 -72.79 5.82 -2.64
N LYS A 299 -72.44 7.05 -2.24
CA LYS A 299 -73.45 8.08 -1.91
C LYS A 299 -74.22 8.53 -3.16
N ASN A 300 -73.55 8.61 -4.31
CA ASN A 300 -74.19 8.95 -5.58
C ASN A 300 -75.06 7.80 -6.13
N SER A 301 -74.68 6.53 -5.93
CA SER A 301 -75.54 5.39 -6.28
C SER A 301 -76.79 5.30 -5.40
N ASN A 302 -76.70 5.70 -4.12
CA ASN A 302 -77.86 5.75 -3.22
C ASN A 302 -78.80 6.95 -3.46
N ARG A 303 -78.34 8.03 -4.11
CA ARG A 303 -79.19 9.16 -4.54
C ARG A 303 -79.97 8.88 -5.83
N ASN A 304 -79.52 7.92 -6.65
CA ASN A 304 -80.15 7.56 -7.92
C ASN A 304 -81.10 6.35 -7.84
N ASN A 305 -81.59 5.99 -6.64
CA ASN A 305 -82.59 4.92 -6.50
C ASN A 305 -83.94 5.48 -6.04
N PRO A 306 -84.79 5.97 -6.96
CA PRO A 306 -86.17 6.26 -6.64
C PRO A 306 -87.00 4.97 -6.65
N ASN A 307 -87.91 4.86 -5.66
CA ASN A 307 -89.01 3.90 -5.51
C ASN A 307 -88.74 2.58 -4.76
N LYS A 308 -89.30 2.49 -3.53
CA LYS A 308 -90.54 1.71 -3.28
C LYS A 308 -90.94 1.76 -1.80
N LYS A 309 -91.94 2.59 -1.47
CA LYS A 309 -93.01 2.25 -0.52
C LYS A 309 -94.32 2.84 -1.04
N ASN A 310 -94.91 2.11 -1.99
CA ASN A 310 -96.35 2.19 -2.28
C ASN A 310 -96.79 0.86 -2.91
N ARG A 311 -97.33 -0.05 -2.10
CA ARG A 311 -98.67 -0.63 -2.23
C ARG A 311 -98.84 -1.85 -1.32
N LYS A 312 -100.00 -1.83 -0.65
CA LYS A 312 -100.63 -2.89 0.14
C LYS A 312 -101.18 -3.99 -0.76
N TYR A 313 -101.41 -5.14 -0.11
CA TYR A 313 -102.11 -6.36 -0.53
C TYR A 313 -101.32 -7.29 -1.44
#